data_AF-A0A2E2MX93-F1
#
_entry.id   AF-A0A2E2MX93-F1
#
_cell.length_a   1.000
_cell.length_b   1.000
_cell.length_c   1.000
_cell.angle_alpha   90.00
_cell.angle_beta   90.00
_cell.angle_gamma   90.00
#
_symmetry.space_group_name_H-M   'P 1'
#
loop_
_entity.id
_entity.type
_entity.pdbx_description
1 polymer ?
#
loop_
_entity_poly.entity_id
_entity_poly.type
_entity_poly.pdbx_seq_one_letter_code
_entity_poly.pdbx_strand_id
1 'polypeptide(L)'
;WKVADHRVEPFDGDLEDYRAWLKSRLESDRRAAREEKADRAEASQAAPREDRKASRRAAAELREKLRPLKRERDKAEKAMEKVQAELGEVEAQLGDAELYTDAARKQELTDCLARQGELKARLEELEADWLAAEEALEEMNEALSG
;
A
#
# COMPACT_ATOMS: atom_id res chain seq x y z
N TRP A 1 12.57 1.59 -3.02
CA TRP A 1 12.62 0.86 -1.74
C TRP A 1 11.56 -0.23 -1.73
N LYS A 2 11.79 -1.36 -1.05
CA LYS A 2 10.88 -2.53 -1.01
C LYS A 2 10.45 -2.71 0.42
N VAL A 3 9.14 -2.78 0.63
CA VAL A 3 8.56 -3.01 1.96
C VAL A 3 7.96 -4.41 1.97
N ALA A 4 8.52 -5.29 2.80
CA ALA A 4 8.05 -6.66 2.98
C ALA A 4 8.37 -7.16 4.39
N ASP A 5 7.45 -7.92 4.99
CA ASP A 5 7.64 -8.64 6.26
C ASP A 5 8.16 -7.76 7.41
N HIS A 6 7.50 -6.60 7.61
CA HIS A 6 7.87 -5.56 8.59
C HIS A 6 9.28 -4.98 8.41
N ARG A 7 9.87 -5.07 7.20
CA ARG A 7 11.16 -4.47 6.87
C ARG A 7 11.08 -3.59 5.65
N VAL A 8 11.79 -2.47 5.73
CA VAL A 8 12.03 -1.55 4.62
C VAL A 8 13.48 -1.76 4.18
N GLU A 9 13.65 -2.27 2.97
CA GLU A 9 14.98 -2.45 2.37
C GLU A 9 15.16 -1.52 1.15
N PRO A 10 16.39 -1.06 0.90
CA PRO A 10 16.72 -0.40 -0.36
C PRO A 10 16.34 -1.34 -1.51
N PHE A 11 15.56 -0.83 -2.46
CA PHE A 11 15.15 -1.62 -3.61
C PHE A 11 15.89 -1.08 -4.82
N ASP A 12 16.69 -1.97 -5.40
CA ASP A 12 17.49 -1.73 -6.60
C ASP A 12 16.67 -1.85 -7.91
N GLY A 13 15.35 -2.07 -7.81
CA GLY A 13 14.45 -2.17 -8.96
C GLY A 13 13.66 -0.89 -9.22
N ASP A 14 13.15 -0.76 -10.44
CA ASP A 14 12.36 0.40 -10.84
C ASP A 14 10.89 0.31 -10.41
N LEU A 15 10.10 1.33 -10.75
CA LEU A 15 8.68 1.42 -10.42
C LEU A 15 7.85 0.27 -11.03
N GLU A 16 8.29 -0.28 -12.17
CA GLU A 16 7.65 -1.39 -12.88
C GLU A 16 7.84 -2.70 -12.08
N ASP A 17 9.03 -2.92 -11.52
CA ASP A 17 9.36 -4.09 -10.70
C ASP A 17 8.65 -4.09 -9.34
N TYR A 18 8.46 -2.92 -8.73
CA TYR A 18 7.67 -2.80 -7.49
C TYR A 18 6.19 -3.14 -7.75
N ARG A 19 5.62 -2.65 -8.86
CA ARG A 19 4.25 -2.95 -9.28
C ARG A 19 4.05 -4.42 -9.64
N ALA A 20 5.04 -5.04 -10.29
CA ALA A 20 5.02 -6.46 -10.61
C ALA A 20 5.07 -7.33 -9.35
N TRP A 21 5.94 -6.98 -8.40
CA TRP A 21 6.04 -7.67 -7.12
C TRP A 21 4.76 -7.54 -6.28
N LEU A 22 4.19 -6.33 -6.21
CA LEU A 22 2.92 -6.08 -5.49
C LEU A 22 1.75 -6.84 -6.13
N LYS A 23 1.65 -6.85 -7.46
CA LYS A 23 0.66 -7.67 -8.19
C LYS A 23 0.84 -9.16 -7.91
N SER A 24 2.07 -9.66 -7.92
CA SER A 24 2.35 -11.08 -7.65
C SER A 24 1.95 -11.47 -6.23
N ARG A 25 2.11 -10.57 -5.24
CA ARG A 25 1.65 -10.78 -3.85
C ARG A 25 0.13 -10.75 -3.76
N LEU A 26 -0.51 -9.73 -4.34
CA LEU A 26 -1.98 -9.61 -4.35
C LEU A 26 -2.67 -10.77 -5.09
N GLU A 27 -2.04 -11.30 -6.14
CA GLU A 27 -2.49 -12.50 -6.85
C GLU A 27 -2.29 -13.76 -6.01
N SER A 28 -1.18 -13.88 -5.28
CA SER A 28 -0.93 -14.99 -4.35
C SER A 28 -1.94 -15.01 -3.20
N ASP A 29 -2.23 -13.86 -2.59
CA ASP A 29 -3.24 -13.73 -1.53
C ASP A 29 -4.65 -14.01 -2.06
N ARG A 30 -4.96 -13.56 -3.29
CA ARG A 30 -6.22 -13.91 -3.97
C ARG A 30 -6.33 -15.40 -4.28
N ARG A 31 -5.21 -16.06 -4.58
CA ARG A 31 -5.16 -17.48 -4.91
C ARG A 31 -5.35 -18.31 -3.65
N ALA A 32 -4.69 -17.95 -2.55
CA ALA A 32 -4.91 -18.52 -1.22
C ALA A 32 -6.37 -18.37 -0.77
N ALA A 33 -6.95 -17.16 -0.91
CA ALA A 33 -8.36 -16.92 -0.59
C ALA A 33 -9.37 -17.61 -1.54
N ARG A 34 -8.92 -18.08 -2.72
CA ARG A 34 -9.75 -18.86 -3.67
C ARG A 34 -9.68 -20.35 -3.37
N GLU A 35 -8.51 -20.88 -3.02
CA GLU A 35 -8.34 -22.26 -2.58
C GLU A 35 -9.13 -22.52 -1.30
N GLU A 36 -9.06 -21.60 -0.33
CA GLU A 36 -9.85 -21.66 0.91
C GLU A 36 -11.38 -21.60 0.65
N LYS A 37 -11.81 -20.87 -0.39
CA LYS A 37 -13.21 -20.83 -0.83
C LYS A 37 -13.66 -22.11 -1.55
N ALA A 38 -12.76 -22.80 -2.24
CA ALA A 38 -13.07 -24.05 -2.92
C ALA A 38 -13.29 -25.17 -1.89
N ASP A 39 -12.41 -25.28 -0.89
CA ASP A 39 -12.56 -26.24 0.22
C ASP A 39 -13.83 -25.96 1.05
N ARG A 40 -14.16 -24.68 1.28
CA ARG A 40 -15.38 -24.31 2.01
C ARG A 40 -16.66 -24.56 1.20
N ALA A 41 -16.60 -24.55 -0.14
CA ALA A 41 -17.74 -24.81 -1.01
C ALA A 41 -18.15 -26.30 -1.02
N GLU A 42 -17.20 -27.22 -0.89
CA GLU A 42 -17.49 -28.66 -0.71
C GLU A 42 -18.14 -28.94 0.65
N ALA A 43 -17.65 -28.32 1.73
CA ALA A 43 -18.27 -28.44 3.06
C ALA A 43 -19.68 -27.80 3.15
N SER A 44 -19.97 -26.78 2.34
CA SER A 44 -21.22 -26.01 2.39
C SER A 44 -22.44 -26.74 1.81
N GLN A 45 -22.27 -27.82 1.05
CA GLN A 45 -23.40 -28.57 0.49
C GLN A 45 -24.19 -29.33 1.57
N ALA A 46 -23.57 -29.64 2.71
CA ALA A 46 -24.17 -30.37 3.83
C ALA A 46 -24.84 -29.49 4.90
N ALA A 47 -24.68 -28.15 4.87
CA ALA A 47 -25.14 -27.27 5.95
C ALA A 47 -26.64 -26.88 5.85
N PRO A 48 -27.39 -26.80 6.98
CA PRO A 48 -28.77 -26.34 7.05
C PRO A 48 -29.01 -24.95 6.44
N ARG A 49 -30.23 -24.68 5.93
CA ARG A 49 -30.58 -23.40 5.27
C ARG A 49 -30.42 -22.16 6.17
N GLU A 50 -30.58 -22.32 7.47
CA GLU A 50 -30.49 -21.25 8.46
C GLU A 50 -29.03 -20.82 8.70
N ASP A 51 -28.10 -21.78 8.81
CA ASP A 51 -26.65 -21.54 8.89
C ASP A 51 -26.11 -20.81 7.65
N ARG A 52 -26.61 -21.14 6.45
CA ARG A 52 -26.24 -20.44 5.22
C ARG A 52 -26.67 -18.96 5.23
N LYS A 53 -27.80 -18.64 5.88
CA LYS A 53 -28.32 -17.27 5.97
C LYS A 53 -27.55 -16.47 7.01
N ALA A 54 -27.22 -17.07 8.15
CA ALA A 54 -26.37 -16.46 9.18
C ALA A 54 -24.95 -16.18 8.66
N SER A 55 -24.33 -17.17 8.00
CA SER A 55 -23.00 -17.03 7.39
C SER A 55 -22.95 -15.92 6.33
N ARG A 56 -23.99 -15.79 5.49
CA ARG A 56 -24.08 -14.70 4.49
C ARG A 56 -24.19 -13.31 5.12
N ARG A 57 -24.91 -13.17 6.25
CA ARG A 57 -25.03 -11.91 6.98
C ARG A 57 -23.70 -11.52 7.62
N ALA A 58 -23.05 -12.44 8.32
CA ALA A 58 -21.71 -12.23 8.89
C ALA A 58 -20.70 -11.81 7.82
N ALA A 59 -20.68 -12.46 6.65
CA ALA A 59 -19.81 -12.10 5.54
C ALA A 59 -20.14 -10.76 4.86
N ALA A 60 -21.37 -10.25 5.00
CA ALA A 60 -21.75 -8.94 4.50
C ALA A 60 -21.28 -7.84 5.46
N GLU A 61 -21.51 -8.01 6.76
CA GLU A 61 -21.01 -7.12 7.81
C GLU A 61 -19.48 -7.03 7.80
N LEU A 62 -18.81 -8.16 7.55
CA LEU A 62 -17.36 -8.24 7.36
C LEU A 62 -16.85 -7.29 6.27
N ARG A 63 -17.52 -7.32 5.12
CA ARG A 63 -17.13 -6.52 3.95
C ARG A 63 -17.40 -5.04 4.16
N GLU A 64 -18.44 -4.70 4.91
CA GLU A 64 -18.71 -3.31 5.28
C GLU A 64 -17.65 -2.77 6.25
N LYS A 65 -17.18 -3.58 7.21
CA LYS A 65 -16.12 -3.18 8.17
C LYS A 65 -14.73 -3.07 7.53
N LEU A 66 -14.37 -3.99 6.62
CA LEU A 66 -13.05 -3.98 5.97
C LEU A 66 -12.96 -2.97 4.81
N ARG A 67 -14.09 -2.57 4.21
CA ARG A 67 -14.12 -1.60 3.10
C ARG A 67 -13.43 -0.25 3.40
N PRO A 68 -13.70 0.44 4.52
CA PRO A 68 -13.06 1.72 4.83
C PRO A 68 -11.55 1.58 4.97
N LEU A 69 -11.08 0.56 5.70
CA LEU A 69 -9.65 0.33 5.92
C LEU A 69 -8.91 0.05 4.60
N LYS A 70 -9.48 -0.79 3.72
CA LYS A 70 -8.92 -1.02 2.37
C LYS A 70 -8.85 0.26 1.54
N ARG A 71 -9.84 1.16 1.68
CA ARG A 71 -9.83 2.45 0.98
C ARG A 71 -8.77 3.38 1.52
N GLU A 72 -8.54 3.38 2.83
CA GLU A 72 -7.51 4.21 3.48
C GLU A 72 -6.12 3.77 3.04
N ARG A 73 -5.84 2.47 3.07
CA ARG A 73 -4.63 1.91 2.50
C ARG A 73 -4.45 2.27 1.03
N ASP A 74 -5.43 1.96 0.16
CA ASP A 74 -5.32 2.24 -1.28
C ASP A 74 -5.13 3.75 -1.57
N LYS A 75 -5.65 4.61 -0.70
CA LYS A 75 -5.47 6.06 -0.78
C LYS A 75 -4.05 6.46 -0.38
N ALA A 76 -3.51 5.90 0.70
CA ALA A 76 -2.15 6.14 1.13
C ALA A 76 -1.15 5.67 0.05
N GLU A 77 -1.32 4.48 -0.53
CA GLU A 77 -0.49 3.96 -1.63
C GLU A 77 -0.45 4.91 -2.82
N LYS A 78 -1.62 5.36 -3.31
CA LYS A 78 -1.69 6.30 -4.43
C LYS A 78 -1.05 7.65 -4.12
N ALA A 79 -1.18 8.12 -2.89
CA ALA A 79 -0.54 9.35 -2.45
C ALA A 79 0.98 9.19 -2.40
N MET A 80 1.48 8.05 -1.92
CA MET A 80 2.91 7.71 -1.93
C MET A 80 3.45 7.65 -3.35
N GLU A 81 2.77 6.98 -4.28
CA GLU A 81 3.18 6.93 -5.70
C GLU A 81 3.36 8.34 -6.29
N LYS A 82 2.42 9.25 -6.00
CA LYS A 82 2.48 10.64 -6.46
C LYS A 82 3.64 11.41 -5.84
N VAL A 83 3.82 11.30 -4.52
CA VAL A 83 4.89 11.99 -3.79
C VAL A 83 6.27 11.47 -4.23
N GLN A 84 6.41 10.18 -4.47
CA GLN A 84 7.64 9.58 -4.99
C GLN A 84 7.96 10.04 -6.41
N ALA A 85 6.94 10.17 -7.29
CA ALA A 85 7.14 10.73 -8.62
C ALA A 85 7.61 12.19 -8.55
N GLU A 86 6.95 13.03 -7.73
CA GLU A 86 7.37 14.41 -7.50
C GLU A 86 8.80 14.48 -6.92
N LEU A 87 9.14 13.57 -6.00
CA LEU A 87 10.47 13.50 -5.42
C LEU A 87 11.53 13.15 -6.47
N GLY A 88 11.24 12.21 -7.36
CA GLY A 88 12.13 11.87 -8.47
C GLY A 88 12.37 13.03 -9.44
N GLU A 89 11.35 13.84 -9.73
CA GLU A 89 11.50 15.05 -10.55
C GLU A 89 12.42 16.08 -9.87
N VAL A 90 12.25 16.32 -8.57
CA VAL A 90 13.09 17.23 -7.79
C VAL A 90 14.53 16.70 -7.69
N GLU A 91 14.71 15.41 -7.47
CA GLU A 91 16.04 14.78 -7.40
C GLU A 91 16.76 14.80 -8.75
N ALA A 92 16.03 14.68 -9.87
CA ALA A 92 16.59 14.87 -11.21
C ALA A 92 17.08 16.31 -11.43
N GLN A 93 16.32 17.31 -10.96
CA GLN A 93 16.75 18.72 -11.01
C GLN A 93 17.98 18.98 -10.14
N LEU A 94 18.01 18.41 -8.93
CA LEU A 94 19.18 18.48 -8.04
C LEU A 94 20.39 17.72 -8.58
N GLY A 95 20.22 16.85 -9.57
CA GLY A 95 21.32 16.18 -10.27
C GLY A 95 22.04 17.06 -11.29
N ASP A 96 21.50 18.23 -11.63
CA ASP A 96 22.11 19.18 -12.56
C ASP A 96 23.29 19.90 -11.91
N ALA A 97 24.51 19.66 -12.43
CA ALA A 97 25.72 20.29 -11.91
C ALA A 97 25.73 21.83 -12.10
N GLU A 98 25.05 22.34 -13.14
CA GLU A 98 25.00 23.80 -13.41
C GLU A 98 24.21 24.54 -12.32
N LEU A 99 23.25 23.87 -11.68
CA LEU A 99 22.43 24.40 -10.57
C LEU A 99 23.29 24.86 -9.38
N TYR A 100 24.46 24.26 -9.19
CA TYR A 100 25.38 24.59 -8.10
C TYR A 100 26.41 25.66 -8.47
N THR A 101 26.68 25.85 -9.75
CA THR A 101 27.71 26.77 -10.24
C THR A 101 27.15 28.13 -10.67
N ASP A 102 25.89 28.17 -11.10
CA ASP A 102 25.25 29.42 -11.53
C ASP A 102 24.63 30.17 -10.34
N ALA A 103 25.18 31.36 -10.06
CA ALA A 103 24.69 32.23 -9.00
C ALA A 103 23.23 32.69 -9.21
N ALA A 104 22.74 32.76 -10.46
CA ALA A 104 21.36 33.11 -10.76
C ALA A 104 20.37 32.01 -10.36
N ARG A 105 20.82 30.74 -10.30
CA ARG A 105 19.99 29.57 -9.96
C ARG A 105 20.06 29.17 -8.49
N LYS A 106 20.75 29.95 -7.65
CA LYS A 106 20.87 29.68 -6.20
C LYS A 106 19.51 29.59 -5.49
N GLN A 107 18.53 30.39 -5.92
CA GLN A 107 17.17 30.33 -5.37
C GLN A 107 16.49 29.01 -5.75
N GLU A 108 16.56 28.62 -7.02
CA GLU A 108 16.05 27.34 -7.53
C GLU A 108 16.65 26.14 -6.75
N LEU A 109 17.96 26.15 -6.48
CA LEU A 109 18.63 25.14 -5.67
C LEU A 109 18.02 25.05 -4.25
N THR A 110 17.81 26.21 -3.62
CA THR A 110 17.28 26.28 -2.26
C THR A 110 15.83 25.76 -2.22
N ASP A 111 15.04 26.13 -3.21
CA ASP A 111 13.64 25.69 -3.34
C ASP A 111 13.55 24.18 -3.61
N CYS A 112 14.42 23.63 -4.47
CA CYS A 112 14.49 22.20 -4.73
C CYS A 112 14.87 21.40 -3.47
N LEU A 113 15.87 21.86 -2.71
CA LEU A 113 16.27 21.20 -1.46
C LEU A 113 15.16 21.25 -0.41
N ALA A 114 14.49 22.39 -0.26
CA ALA A 114 13.35 22.52 0.64
C ALA A 114 12.21 21.57 0.23
N ARG A 115 11.89 21.54 -1.07
CA ARG A 115 10.84 20.68 -1.62
C ARG A 115 11.17 19.20 -1.44
N GLN A 116 12.43 18.80 -1.64
CA GLN A 116 12.89 17.43 -1.39
C GLN A 116 12.65 17.02 0.07
N GLY A 117 12.98 17.90 1.02
CA GLY A 117 12.75 17.66 2.44
C GLY A 117 11.27 17.51 2.80
N GLU A 118 10.42 18.40 2.28
CA GLU A 118 8.96 18.33 2.45
C GLU A 118 8.37 17.03 1.89
N LEU A 119 8.78 16.64 0.68
CA LEU A 119 8.29 15.43 0.02
C LEU A 119 8.73 14.17 0.77
N LYS A 120 9.95 14.13 1.31
CA LYS A 120 10.43 13.02 2.15
C LYS A 120 9.65 12.92 3.45
N ALA A 121 9.46 14.02 4.17
CA ALA A 121 8.63 14.03 5.38
C ALA A 121 7.19 13.59 5.08
N ARG A 122 6.63 14.04 3.96
CA ARG A 122 5.28 13.63 3.54
C ARG A 122 5.21 12.15 3.19
N LEU A 123 6.25 11.59 2.58
CA LEU A 123 6.31 10.18 2.27
C LEU A 123 6.31 9.34 3.56
N GLU A 124 7.11 9.73 4.56
CA GLU A 124 7.15 9.07 5.89
C GLU A 124 5.78 9.09 6.59
N GLU A 125 5.06 10.22 6.55
CA GLU A 125 3.69 10.31 7.09
C GLU A 125 2.73 9.33 6.38
N LEU A 126 2.80 9.26 5.05
CA LEU A 126 1.93 8.38 4.26
C LEU A 126 2.27 6.89 4.48
N GLU A 127 3.55 6.58 4.70
CA GLU A 127 3.99 5.23 5.07
C GLU A 127 3.44 4.82 6.44
N ALA A 128 3.44 5.73 7.42
CA ALA A 128 2.84 5.50 8.74
C ALA A 128 1.31 5.30 8.64
N ASP A 129 0.61 6.12 7.85
CA ASP A 129 -0.83 5.98 7.60
C ASP A 129 -1.15 4.63 6.93
N TRP A 130 -0.34 4.23 5.95
CA TRP A 130 -0.50 2.95 5.26
C TRP A 130 -0.30 1.77 6.20
N LEU A 131 0.76 1.80 7.02
CA LEU A 131 1.07 0.73 7.98
C LEU A 131 -0.07 0.57 8.99
N ALA A 132 -0.56 1.68 9.56
CA ALA A 132 -1.68 1.65 10.50
C ALA A 132 -2.97 1.07 9.87
N ALA A 133 -3.23 1.37 8.60
CA ALA A 133 -4.37 0.82 7.89
C ALA A 133 -4.25 -0.68 7.62
N GLU A 134 -3.04 -1.18 7.30
CA GLU A 134 -2.77 -2.60 7.13
C GLU A 134 -2.83 -3.36 8.46
N GLU A 135 -2.25 -2.82 9.54
CA GLU A 135 -2.36 -3.40 10.90
C GLU A 135 -3.83 -3.54 11.33
N ALA A 136 -4.65 -2.51 11.11
CA ALA A 136 -6.08 -2.57 11.40
C ALA A 136 -6.84 -3.58 10.53
N LEU A 137 -6.40 -3.79 9.28
CA LEU A 137 -6.96 -4.82 8.40
C LEU A 137 -6.62 -6.23 8.91
N GLU A 138 -5.37 -6.44 9.34
CA GLU A 138 -4.92 -7.70 9.92
C GLU A 138 -5.65 -8.01 11.22
N GLU A 139 -5.71 -7.06 12.16
CA GLU A 139 -6.42 -7.24 13.45
C GLU A 139 -7.90 -7.58 13.23
N MET A 140 -8.57 -6.89 12.30
CA MET A 140 -9.95 -7.23 11.96
C MET A 140 -10.02 -8.62 11.34
N ASN A 141 -9.11 -9.01 10.46
CA ASN A 141 -9.12 -10.33 9.83
C ASN A 141 -8.87 -11.46 10.84
N GLU A 142 -7.99 -11.24 11.83
CA GLU A 142 -7.72 -12.19 12.92
C GLU A 142 -8.90 -12.31 13.89
N ALA A 143 -9.46 -11.18 14.34
CA ALA A 143 -10.65 -11.17 15.21
C ALA A 143 -11.87 -11.85 14.56
N LEU A 144 -11.84 -12.03 13.23
CA LEU A 144 -12.89 -12.65 12.44
C LEU A 144 -12.60 -14.12 12.09
N SER A 145 -11.35 -14.54 12.21
CA SER A 145 -10.90 -15.93 11.98
C SER A 145 -10.82 -16.75 13.28
N GLY A 146 -10.76 -16.06 14.43
CA GLY A 146 -10.80 -16.62 15.78
C GLY A 146 -12.21 -16.92 16.31
#